data_AF-A0A160FGF2-F1
#
_entry.id   AF-A0A160FGF2-F1
#
_cell.length_a   1.000
_cell.length_b   1.000
_cell.length_c   1.000
_cell.angle_alpha   90.00
_cell.angle_beta   90.00
_cell.angle_gamma   90.00
#
_symmetry.space_group_name_H-M   'P 1'
#
loop_
_entity.id
_entity.type
_entity.pdbx_description
1 polymer ?
#
loop_
_entity_poly.entity_id
_entity_poly.type
_entity_poly.pdbx_seq_one_letter_code
_entity_poly.pdbx_strand_id
1 'polypeptide(L)'
;MTTPLSKGAKRSDSTRALIQERALERGAQRTEDVQQRVRMLMADIEDEMARNEGIYPHNGGALSGAEIARRAGIHPTTLFSPKQRDFGSEVKQWLERIKEGKVVGRGPVRRELADRIADWKALYDGLAQSHRDTELELQQTEADLEKARGEIKTLQATVDRLTEQLAALGGEKVVSLRNKGK
;
A
#
# COMPACT_ATOMS: atom_id res chain seq x y z
N MET A 1 -11.49 6.67 79.13
CA MET A 1 -12.12 7.95 78.73
C MET A 1 -11.93 8.12 77.23
N THR A 2 -12.99 7.91 76.46
CA THR A 2 -13.01 7.96 75.00
C THR A 2 -13.28 9.39 74.53
N THR A 3 -12.30 10.01 73.87
CA THR A 3 -12.42 11.34 73.27
C THR A 3 -13.39 11.29 72.09
N PRO A 4 -14.46 12.12 72.05
CA PRO A 4 -15.38 12.11 70.93
C PRO A 4 -14.76 12.85 69.73
N LEU A 5 -14.78 12.21 68.57
CA LEU A 5 -14.42 12.82 67.28
C LEU A 5 -15.33 14.02 67.01
N SER A 6 -14.71 15.21 66.97
CA SER A 6 -15.30 16.47 66.54
C SER A 6 -15.96 16.32 65.17
N LYS A 7 -17.31 16.40 65.14
CA LYS A 7 -18.10 16.49 63.90
C LYS A 7 -17.64 17.70 63.09
N GLY A 8 -17.26 17.46 61.84
CA GLY A 8 -16.60 18.44 60.96
C GLY A 8 -17.30 19.80 60.89
N ALA A 9 -16.50 20.87 61.02
CA ALA A 9 -16.95 22.24 60.88
C ALA A 9 -17.63 22.46 59.52
N LYS A 10 -18.86 22.99 59.53
CA LYS A 10 -19.60 23.34 58.32
C LYS A 10 -18.87 24.49 57.61
N ARG A 11 -18.38 24.24 56.39
CA ARG A 11 -17.74 25.25 55.54
C ARG A 11 -18.69 26.43 55.28
N SER A 12 -18.17 27.66 55.28
CA SER A 12 -18.92 28.89 55.00
C SER A 12 -19.55 28.86 53.60
N ASP A 13 -20.65 29.58 53.42
CA ASP A 13 -21.37 29.62 52.14
C ASP A 13 -20.52 30.21 51.00
N SER A 14 -19.63 31.17 51.31
CA SER A 14 -18.62 31.69 50.38
C SER A 14 -17.62 30.62 49.91
N THR A 15 -17.19 29.74 50.82
CA THR A 15 -16.28 28.62 50.49
C THR A 15 -17.00 27.57 49.65
N ARG A 16 -18.29 27.34 49.89
CA ARG A 16 -19.10 26.40 49.09
C ARG A 16 -19.31 26.92 47.66
N ALA A 17 -19.60 28.21 47.49
CA ALA A 17 -19.74 28.86 46.19
C ALA A 17 -18.45 28.76 45.36
N LEU A 18 -17.29 29.08 45.95
CA LEU A 18 -15.99 28.98 45.27
C LEU A 18 -15.64 27.53 44.87
N ILE A 19 -15.99 26.55 45.73
CA ILE A 19 -15.79 25.13 45.40
C ILE A 19 -16.68 24.70 44.23
N GLN A 20 -17.94 25.17 44.20
CA GLN A 20 -18.89 24.88 43.14
C GLN A 20 -18.41 25.48 41.81
N GLU A 21 -17.99 26.74 41.81
CA GLU A 21 -17.44 27.43 40.63
C GLU A 21 -16.23 26.68 40.07
N ARG A 22 -15.22 26.38 40.91
CA ARG A 22 -14.04 25.60 40.49
C ARG A 22 -14.39 24.18 40.03
N ALA A 23 -15.47 23.58 40.52
CA ALA A 23 -15.92 22.27 40.08
C ALA A 23 -16.60 22.34 38.71
N LEU A 24 -17.32 23.43 38.42
CA LEU A 24 -17.91 23.71 37.12
C LEU A 24 -16.83 23.99 36.07
N GLU A 25 -15.84 24.84 36.38
CA GLU A 25 -14.70 25.14 35.50
C GLU A 25 -13.91 23.86 35.14
N ARG A 26 -13.55 23.06 36.15
CA ARG A 26 -12.89 21.76 35.92
C ARG A 26 -13.78 20.77 35.16
N GLY A 27 -15.09 20.93 35.25
CA GLY A 27 -16.05 20.16 34.44
C GLY A 27 -16.00 20.56 32.98
N ALA A 28 -16.00 21.87 32.70
CA ALA A 28 -15.92 22.43 31.36
C ALA A 28 -14.59 22.08 30.67
N GLN A 29 -13.46 22.26 31.35
CA GLN A 29 -12.14 21.92 30.81
C GLN A 29 -12.06 20.44 30.40
N ARG A 30 -12.54 19.53 31.26
CA ARG A 30 -12.55 18.09 30.94
C ARG A 30 -13.44 17.76 29.73
N THR A 31 -14.56 18.46 29.59
CA THR A 31 -15.45 18.31 28.44
C THR A 31 -14.72 18.71 27.16
N GLU A 32 -14.04 19.87 27.18
CA GLU A 32 -13.27 20.39 26.04
C GLU A 32 -12.09 19.47 25.68
N ASP A 33 -11.31 19.02 26.66
CA ASP A 33 -10.19 18.11 26.46
C ASP A 33 -10.62 16.78 25.82
N VAL A 34 -11.82 16.28 26.16
CA VAL A 34 -12.40 15.09 25.51
C VAL A 34 -12.74 15.39 24.06
N GLN A 35 -13.40 16.52 23.78
CA GLN A 35 -13.77 16.88 22.42
C GLN A 35 -12.55 17.09 21.53
N GLN A 36 -11.53 17.79 22.02
CA GLN A 36 -10.30 18.03 21.27
C GLN A 36 -9.59 16.72 20.91
N ARG A 37 -9.45 15.80 21.87
CA ARG A 37 -8.86 14.47 21.62
C ARG A 37 -9.62 13.68 20.57
N VAL A 38 -10.95 13.71 20.62
CA VAL A 38 -11.78 13.01 19.63
C VAL A 38 -11.65 13.67 18.25
N ARG A 39 -11.62 15.01 18.17
CA ARG A 39 -11.41 15.72 16.88
C ARG A 39 -10.05 15.41 16.27
N MET A 40 -8.98 15.44 17.07
CA MET A 40 -7.64 15.06 16.61
C MET A 40 -7.64 13.62 16.08
N LEU A 41 -8.24 12.69 16.83
CA LEU A 41 -8.35 11.30 16.40
C LEU A 41 -9.15 11.15 15.10
N MET A 42 -10.22 11.92 14.90
CA MET A 42 -10.99 11.88 13.64
C MET A 42 -10.12 12.30 12.45
N ALA A 43 -9.28 13.33 12.61
CA ALA A 43 -8.31 13.73 11.60
C ALA A 43 -7.25 12.63 11.35
N ASP A 44 -6.70 12.05 12.42
CA ASP A 44 -5.73 10.95 12.31
C ASP A 44 -6.32 9.74 11.54
N ILE A 45 -7.59 9.41 11.81
CA ILE A 45 -8.31 8.33 11.10
C ILE A 45 -8.48 8.66 9.62
N GLU A 46 -8.80 9.91 9.28
CA GLU A 46 -8.89 10.33 7.88
C GLU A 46 -7.55 10.18 7.15
N ASP A 47 -6.45 10.57 7.79
CA ASP A 47 -5.08 10.44 7.26
C ASP A 47 -4.65 8.97 7.14
N GLU A 48 -4.99 8.12 8.10
CA GLU A 48 -4.78 6.67 8.01
C GLU A 48 -5.53 6.06 6.84
N MET A 49 -6.80 6.42 6.68
CA MET A 49 -7.61 5.95 5.55
C MET A 49 -7.06 6.46 4.23
N ALA A 50 -6.60 7.72 4.15
CA ALA A 50 -5.99 8.28 2.94
C ALA A 50 -4.71 7.51 2.54
N ARG A 51 -3.85 7.19 3.51
CA ARG A 51 -2.63 6.40 3.29
C ARG A 51 -2.90 4.94 2.90
N ASN A 52 -4.09 4.43 3.21
CA ASN A 52 -4.47 3.05 2.95
C ASN A 52 -5.57 2.97 1.87
N GLU A 53 -5.51 3.87 0.87
CA GLU A 53 -6.37 3.88 -0.32
C GLU A 53 -7.86 3.85 0.02
N GLY A 54 -8.26 4.64 1.02
CA GLY A 54 -9.64 4.77 1.49
C GLY A 54 -10.11 3.67 2.45
N ILE A 55 -9.29 2.66 2.77
CA ILE A 55 -9.64 1.58 3.69
C ILE A 55 -9.20 1.92 5.11
N TYR A 56 -10.10 1.78 6.08
CA TYR A 56 -9.72 1.87 7.49
C TYR A 56 -8.86 0.66 7.92
N PRO A 57 -7.61 0.85 8.40
CA PRO A 57 -6.68 -0.27 8.63
C PRO A 57 -6.94 -1.06 9.93
N HIS A 58 -7.73 -0.51 10.86
CA HIS A 58 -7.93 -1.12 12.18
C HIS A 58 -9.31 -1.78 12.32
N ASN A 59 -9.46 -2.63 13.35
CA ASN A 59 -10.72 -3.32 13.68
C ASN A 59 -11.35 -4.08 12.49
N GLY A 60 -10.50 -4.62 11.62
CA GLY A 60 -10.92 -5.29 10.38
C GLY A 60 -11.71 -4.39 9.44
N GLY A 61 -11.44 -3.08 9.42
CA GLY A 61 -12.14 -2.11 8.59
C GLY A 61 -13.40 -1.52 9.19
N ALA A 62 -13.85 -1.98 10.37
CA ALA A 62 -15.03 -1.42 11.01
C ALA A 62 -14.73 -0.16 11.82
N LEU A 63 -15.23 0.98 11.33
CA LEU A 63 -15.23 2.25 12.05
C LEU A 63 -16.62 2.51 12.67
N SER A 64 -16.66 2.76 13.96
CA SER A 64 -17.89 3.03 14.73
C SER A 64 -17.63 3.99 15.88
N GLY A 65 -18.67 4.55 16.50
CA GLY A 65 -18.50 5.43 17.67
C GLY A 65 -17.79 4.75 18.85
N ALA A 66 -18.00 3.44 19.03
CA ALA A 66 -17.28 2.66 20.04
C ALA A 66 -15.79 2.53 19.72
N GLU A 67 -15.44 2.40 18.44
CA GLU A 67 -14.04 2.36 17.99
C GLU A 67 -13.35 3.71 18.18
N ILE A 68 -14.03 4.82 17.87
CA ILE A 68 -13.54 6.17 18.15
C ILE A 68 -13.32 6.35 19.65
N ALA A 69 -14.30 5.99 20.48
CA ALA A 69 -14.18 6.13 21.93
C ALA A 69 -13.01 5.32 22.49
N ARG A 70 -12.83 4.07 22.03
CA ARG A 70 -11.72 3.20 22.39
C ARG A 70 -10.37 3.84 22.04
N ARG A 71 -10.21 4.34 20.82
CA ARG A 71 -8.96 4.97 20.36
C ARG A 71 -8.68 6.32 21.01
N ALA A 72 -9.72 7.08 21.36
CA ALA A 72 -9.59 8.34 22.07
C ALA A 72 -9.30 8.16 23.58
N GLY A 73 -9.30 6.91 24.07
CA GLY A 73 -9.09 6.61 25.48
C GLY A 73 -10.24 7.09 26.38
N ILE A 74 -11.47 7.12 25.86
CA ILE A 74 -12.67 7.52 26.60
C ILE A 74 -13.65 6.35 26.72
N HIS A 75 -14.50 6.39 27.75
CA HIS A 75 -15.50 5.34 27.93
C HIS A 75 -16.51 5.37 26.76
N PRO A 76 -16.97 4.21 26.23
CA PRO A 76 -17.87 4.18 25.07
C PRO A 76 -19.16 4.97 25.22
N THR A 77 -19.67 5.10 26.44
CA THR A 77 -20.90 5.88 26.73
C THR A 77 -20.67 7.38 26.82
N THR A 78 -19.42 7.86 26.84
CA THR A 78 -19.08 9.28 27.03
C THR A 78 -19.70 10.15 25.95
N LEU A 79 -19.66 9.72 24.69
CA LEU A 79 -20.25 10.41 23.54
C LEU A 79 -21.78 10.46 23.57
N PHE A 80 -22.41 9.56 24.34
CA PHE A 80 -23.87 9.51 24.51
C PHE A 80 -24.34 10.19 25.82
N SER A 81 -23.40 10.72 26.61
CA SER A 81 -23.75 11.42 27.84
C SER A 81 -24.48 12.74 27.53
N PRO A 82 -25.41 13.21 28.38
CA PRO A 82 -26.12 14.46 28.15
C PRO A 82 -25.19 15.66 27.94
N LYS A 83 -24.03 15.67 28.61
CA LYS A 83 -23.02 16.74 28.51
C LYS A 83 -22.28 16.79 27.17
N GLN A 84 -22.25 15.67 26.43
CA GLN A 84 -21.54 15.53 25.17
C GLN A 84 -22.50 15.22 24.01
N ARG A 85 -23.81 15.39 24.21
CA ARG A 85 -24.82 14.96 23.24
C ARG A 85 -24.68 15.64 21.88
N ASP A 86 -24.42 16.93 21.88
CA ASP A 86 -24.28 17.73 20.66
C ASP A 86 -23.02 17.28 19.91
N PHE A 87 -21.89 17.18 20.61
CA PHE A 87 -20.64 16.68 20.04
C PHE A 87 -20.73 15.23 19.58
N GLY A 88 -21.41 14.36 20.32
CA GLY A 88 -21.68 12.99 19.90
C GLY A 88 -22.52 12.92 18.62
N SER A 89 -23.36 13.92 18.37
CA SER A 89 -24.11 14.06 17.12
C SER A 89 -23.22 14.50 15.96
N GLU A 90 -22.25 15.40 16.19
CA GLU A 90 -21.20 15.74 15.21
C GLU A 90 -20.39 14.49 14.81
N VAL A 91 -19.94 13.70 15.80
CA VAL A 91 -19.20 12.45 15.55
C VAL A 91 -20.04 11.46 14.74
N LYS A 92 -21.34 11.35 15.03
CA LYS A 92 -22.25 10.51 14.27
C LYS A 92 -22.38 10.98 12.82
N GLN A 93 -22.56 12.29 12.58
CA GLN A 93 -22.66 12.84 11.23
C GLN A 93 -21.36 12.61 10.44
N TRP A 94 -20.21 12.76 11.09
CA TRP A 94 -18.92 12.45 10.48
C TRP A 94 -18.80 10.97 10.10
N LEU A 95 -19.22 10.06 10.97
CA LEU A 95 -19.24 8.62 10.68
C LEU A 95 -20.11 8.29 9.46
N GLU A 96 -21.29 8.89 9.34
CA GLU A 96 -22.16 8.67 8.18
C GLU A 96 -21.52 9.20 6.89
N ARG A 97 -20.93 10.42 6.92
CA ARG A 97 -20.20 10.98 5.78
C ARG A 97 -19.06 10.08 5.31
N ILE A 98 -18.29 9.50 6.25
CA ILE A 98 -17.22 8.56 5.90
C ILE A 98 -17.77 7.29 5.26
N LYS A 99 -18.87 6.75 5.76
CA LYS A 99 -19.48 5.52 5.21
C LYS A 99 -20.07 5.73 3.83
N GLU A 100 -20.55 6.94 3.52
CA GLU A 100 -21.07 7.29 2.18
C GLU A 100 -19.95 7.38 1.14
N GLY A 101 -18.78 7.89 1.52
CA GLY A 101 -17.69 8.18 0.58
C GLY A 101 -16.54 7.16 0.55
N LYS A 102 -16.43 6.24 1.51
CA LYS A 102 -15.27 5.35 1.66
C LYS A 102 -15.67 3.90 1.94
N VAL A 103 -14.80 2.96 1.57
CA VAL A 103 -14.99 1.52 1.86
C VAL A 103 -14.72 1.28 3.34
N VAL A 104 -15.79 1.23 4.13
CA VAL A 104 -15.75 1.02 5.57
C VAL A 104 -16.66 -0.15 5.95
N GLY A 105 -16.22 -0.94 6.92
CA GLY A 105 -16.92 -2.12 7.41
C GLY A 105 -16.24 -3.43 7.01
N ARG A 106 -16.39 -4.45 7.87
CA ARG A 106 -15.64 -5.73 7.74
C ARG A 106 -15.87 -6.45 6.43
N GLY A 107 -17.11 -6.50 5.95
CA GLY A 107 -17.47 -7.19 4.71
C GLY A 107 -16.88 -6.51 3.47
N PRO A 108 -17.22 -5.23 3.22
CA PRO A 108 -16.67 -4.47 2.09
C PRO A 108 -15.14 -4.42 2.08
N VAL A 109 -14.51 -4.13 3.22
CA VAL A 109 -13.05 -4.09 3.34
C VAL A 109 -12.41 -5.45 3.06
N ARG A 110 -12.98 -6.55 3.56
CA ARG A 110 -12.46 -7.89 3.27
C ARG A 110 -12.53 -8.23 1.79
N ARG A 111 -13.61 -7.85 1.11
CA ARG A 111 -13.76 -8.07 -0.34
C ARG A 111 -12.72 -7.26 -1.11
N GLU A 112 -12.66 -5.97 -0.85
CA GLU A 112 -11.69 -5.07 -1.48
C GLU A 112 -10.24 -5.54 -1.30
N LEU A 113 -9.88 -5.97 -0.08
CA LEU A 113 -8.54 -6.53 0.17
C LEU A 113 -8.31 -7.85 -0.58
N ALA A 114 -9.32 -8.71 -0.69
CA ALA A 114 -9.20 -9.96 -1.44
C ALA A 114 -9.04 -9.69 -2.94
N ASP A 115 -9.78 -8.73 -3.47
CA ASP A 115 -9.69 -8.30 -4.87
C ASP A 115 -8.29 -7.72 -5.15
N ARG A 116 -7.79 -6.83 -4.29
CA ARG A 116 -6.41 -6.32 -4.40
C ARG A 116 -5.37 -7.42 -4.35
N ILE A 117 -5.50 -8.39 -3.44
CA ILE A 117 -4.55 -9.52 -3.38
C ILE A 117 -4.60 -10.35 -4.67
N ALA A 118 -5.80 -10.56 -5.23
CA ALA A 118 -5.96 -11.26 -6.49
C ALA A 118 -5.30 -10.50 -7.65
N ASP A 119 -5.49 -9.18 -7.72
CA ASP A 119 -4.87 -8.31 -8.74
C ASP A 119 -3.34 -8.32 -8.64
N TRP A 120 -2.80 -8.15 -7.43
CA TRP A 120 -1.35 -8.22 -7.19
C TRP A 120 -0.78 -9.58 -7.58
N LYS A 121 -1.50 -10.67 -7.28
CA LYS A 121 -1.09 -12.00 -7.68
C LYS A 121 -1.08 -12.15 -9.20
N ALA A 122 -2.11 -11.67 -9.89
CA ALA A 122 -2.17 -11.72 -11.35
C ALA A 122 -1.03 -10.92 -12.00
N LEU A 123 -0.72 -9.72 -11.48
CA LEU A 123 0.42 -8.93 -11.94
C LEU A 123 1.76 -9.65 -11.71
N TYR A 124 1.93 -10.24 -10.53
CA TYR A 124 3.15 -10.99 -10.22
C TYR A 124 3.32 -12.23 -11.11
N ASP A 125 2.25 -13.01 -11.29
CA ASP A 125 2.26 -14.20 -12.14
C ASP A 125 2.55 -13.81 -13.60
N GLY A 126 1.98 -12.70 -14.08
CA GLY A 126 2.26 -12.14 -15.40
C GLY A 126 3.72 -11.71 -15.56
N LEU A 127 4.28 -11.02 -14.57
CA LEU A 127 5.70 -10.62 -14.57
C LEU A 127 6.63 -11.84 -14.58
N ALA A 128 6.32 -12.84 -13.75
CA ALA A 128 7.09 -14.09 -13.69
C ALA A 128 7.04 -14.84 -15.03
N GLN A 129 5.89 -14.85 -15.70
CA GLN A 129 5.78 -15.46 -17.02
C GLN A 129 6.58 -14.68 -18.07
N SER A 130 6.43 -13.36 -18.12
CA SER A 130 7.20 -12.51 -19.04
C SER A 130 8.70 -12.72 -18.88
N HIS A 131 9.19 -12.83 -17.64
CA HIS A 131 10.61 -13.11 -17.37
C HIS A 131 11.04 -14.47 -17.95
N ARG A 132 10.23 -15.52 -17.78
CA ARG A 132 10.55 -16.85 -18.35
C ARG A 132 10.59 -16.80 -19.87
N ASP A 133 9.64 -16.11 -20.49
CA ASP A 133 9.57 -16.00 -21.94
C ASP A 133 10.79 -15.25 -22.49
N THR A 134 11.20 -14.15 -21.85
CA THR A 134 12.41 -13.41 -22.25
C THR A 134 13.70 -14.19 -22.05
N GLU A 135 13.79 -15.01 -21.00
CA GLU A 135 14.95 -15.90 -20.79
C GLU A 135 15.03 -16.98 -21.88
N LEU A 136 13.90 -17.56 -22.26
CA LEU A 136 13.85 -18.54 -23.36
C LEU A 136 14.20 -17.90 -24.71
N GLU A 137 13.68 -16.70 -24.98
CA GLU A 137 14.02 -15.95 -26.19
C GLU A 137 15.51 -15.62 -26.22
N LEU A 138 16.09 -15.18 -25.10
CA LEU A 138 17.53 -14.92 -24.98
C LEU A 138 18.33 -16.17 -25.33
N GLN A 139 18.02 -17.32 -24.71
CA GLN A 139 18.71 -18.59 -24.99
C GLN A 139 18.62 -18.99 -26.47
N GLN A 140 17.45 -18.80 -27.09
CA GLN A 140 17.25 -19.09 -28.51
C GLN A 140 18.09 -18.16 -29.38
N THR A 141 18.09 -16.85 -29.10
CA THR A 141 18.90 -15.88 -29.86
C THR A 141 20.40 -16.11 -29.71
N GLU A 142 20.86 -16.54 -28.53
CA GLU A 142 22.27 -16.89 -28.29
C GLU A 142 22.67 -18.13 -29.10
N ALA A 143 21.82 -19.16 -29.14
CA ALA A 143 22.05 -20.36 -29.95
C ALA A 143 22.07 -20.05 -31.46
N ASP A 144 21.15 -19.21 -31.94
CA ASP A 144 21.11 -18.78 -33.34
C ASP A 144 22.33 -17.93 -33.72
N LEU A 145 22.78 -17.07 -32.80
CA LEU A 145 24.00 -16.28 -32.97
C LEU A 145 25.24 -17.18 -33.06
N GLU A 146 25.35 -18.19 -32.20
CA GLU A 146 26.45 -19.15 -32.23
C GLU A 146 26.46 -19.93 -33.55
N LYS A 147 25.29 -20.41 -34.00
CA LYS A 147 25.14 -21.10 -35.28
C LYS A 147 25.56 -20.22 -36.45
N ALA A 148 25.07 -18.99 -36.53
CA ALA A 148 25.41 -18.06 -37.60
C ALA A 148 26.92 -17.75 -37.62
N ARG A 149 27.55 -17.60 -36.44
CA ARG A 149 29.02 -17.44 -36.34
C ARG A 149 29.76 -18.66 -36.88
N GLY A 150 29.28 -19.87 -36.59
CA GLY A 150 29.84 -21.11 -37.14
C GLY A 150 29.73 -21.22 -38.67
N GLU A 151 28.57 -20.84 -39.22
CA GLU A 151 28.33 -20.80 -40.67
C GLU A 151 29.24 -19.78 -41.36
N ILE A 152 29.34 -18.56 -40.81
CA ILE A 152 30.25 -17.52 -41.32
C ILE A 152 31.69 -18.04 -41.39
N LYS A 153 32.17 -18.69 -40.32
CA LYS A 153 33.53 -19.25 -40.28
C LYS A 153 33.74 -20.34 -41.34
N THR A 154 32.74 -21.18 -41.56
CA THR A 154 32.81 -22.26 -42.56
C THR A 154 32.80 -21.69 -43.98
N LEU A 155 31.96 -20.68 -44.24
CA LEU A 155 31.89 -19.99 -45.52
C LEU A 155 33.18 -19.24 -45.82
N GLN A 156 33.75 -18.54 -44.83
CA GLN A 156 35.06 -17.89 -44.95
C GLN A 156 36.15 -18.89 -45.34
N ALA A 157 36.26 -20.01 -44.63
CA ALA A 157 37.23 -21.06 -44.97
C ALA A 157 37.02 -21.64 -46.38
N THR A 158 35.78 -21.73 -46.84
CA THR A 158 35.45 -22.19 -48.20
C THR A 158 35.87 -21.16 -49.25
N VAL A 159 35.59 -19.88 -49.01
CA VAL A 159 36.02 -18.77 -49.87
C VAL A 159 37.54 -18.72 -49.96
N ASP A 160 38.24 -18.82 -48.84
CA ASP A 160 39.71 -18.83 -48.79
C ASP A 160 40.27 -20.02 -49.61
N ARG A 161 39.73 -21.21 -49.41
CA ARG A 161 40.11 -22.40 -50.19
C ARG A 161 39.86 -22.23 -51.70
N LEU A 162 38.69 -21.72 -52.08
CA LEU A 162 38.34 -21.54 -53.50
C LEU A 162 39.21 -20.47 -54.16
N THR A 163 39.51 -19.39 -53.43
CA THR A 163 40.40 -18.33 -53.93
C THR A 163 41.83 -18.83 -54.09
N GLU A 164 42.35 -19.66 -53.18
CA GLU A 164 43.63 -20.35 -53.34
C GLU A 164 43.63 -21.28 -54.58
N GLN A 165 42.58 -22.07 -54.78
CA GLN A 165 42.46 -22.95 -55.95
C GLN A 165 42.41 -22.17 -57.27
N LEU A 166 41.67 -21.06 -57.33
CA LEU A 166 41.62 -20.19 -58.50
C LEU A 166 42.97 -19.53 -58.78
N ALA A 167 43.70 -19.11 -57.74
CA ALA A 167 45.04 -18.55 -57.89
C ALA A 167 46.04 -19.58 -58.45
N ALA A 168 45.96 -20.84 -57.99
CA ALA A 168 46.78 -21.93 -58.50
C ALA A 168 46.49 -22.24 -59.98
N LEU A 169 45.21 -22.30 -60.37
CA LEU A 169 44.79 -22.55 -61.76
C LEU A 169 45.10 -21.39 -62.71
N GLY A 170 45.03 -20.14 -62.23
CA GLY A 170 45.41 -18.96 -63.01
C GLY A 170 46.91 -18.89 -63.35
N GLY A 171 47.75 -19.65 -62.64
CA GLY A 171 49.18 -19.81 -62.94
C GLY A 171 49.48 -20.91 -63.97
N GLU A 172 48.53 -21.81 -64.26
CA GLU A 172 48.70 -22.84 -65.28
C GLU A 172 48.44 -22.25 -66.68
N LYS A 173 49.47 -22.33 -67.52
CA LYS A 173 49.46 -21.82 -68.90
C LYS A 173 48.45 -22.61 -69.73
N VAL A 174 47.25 -22.05 -69.92
CA VAL A 174 46.19 -22.64 -70.76
C VAL A 174 46.71 -22.77 -72.20
N VAL A 175 47.09 -23.98 -72.59
CA VAL A 175 47.49 -24.29 -73.97
C VAL A 175 46.22 -24.45 -74.80
N SER A 176 45.92 -23.46 -75.65
CA SER A 176 44.82 -23.62 -76.61
C SER A 176 45.17 -24.74 -77.59
N LEU A 177 44.42 -25.85 -77.54
CA LEU A 177 44.51 -26.89 -78.56
C LEU A 177 43.93 -26.32 -79.86
N ARG A 178 44.82 -25.80 -80.72
CA ARG A 178 44.46 -25.38 -82.07
C ARG A 178 44.06 -26.64 -82.85
N ASN A 179 42.75 -26.83 -83.01
CA ASN A 179 42.19 -27.92 -83.79
C ASN A 179 42.66 -27.78 -85.24
N LYS A 180 43.60 -28.64 -85.68
CA LYS A 180 43.98 -28.71 -87.09
C LYS A 180 42.89 -29.52 -87.81
N GLY A 181 41.91 -28.79 -88.36
CA GLY A 181 40.96 -29.32 -89.32
C GLY A 181 41.69 -29.93 -90.52
N LYS A 182 41.16 -31.06 -90.99
CA LYS A 182 41.57 -31.79 -92.19
C LYS A 182 41.40 -30.96 -93.46
#